data_AF-A0A6L7Z290-F1
#
_entry.id   AF-A0A6L7Z290-F1
#
_cell.length_a   1.000
_cell.length_b   1.000
_cell.length_c   1.000
_cell.angle_alpha   90.00
_cell.angle_beta   90.00
_cell.angle_gamma   90.00
#
_symmetry.space_group_name_H-M   'P 1'
#
loop_
_entity.id
_entity.type
_entity.pdbx_description
1 polymer ?
#
loop_
_entity_poly.entity_id
_entity_poly.type
_entity_poly.pdbx_seq_one_letter_code
_entity_poly.pdbx_strand_id
1 'polypeptide(L)'
;MQALNLAMVDAWLTPLEEDLLRMLIREDRTPAPEALFVSALSQMWIFAAYELLRAWRQRALDMRKLQRNGGLRAKLAALRKDCGFVHAGRRIRASQIERILDEPGIIDVIDDDLKRTHMPFARLAAIRVSLAKHEVPRKKNSIALNPGYGRINRECGALDNEIEVGGSSLGTINRREIAEGMRALPDAQIPSDDELEAFDALLRGQSVRPAAAATSPG
;
A
#
# COMPACT_ATOMS: atom_id res chain seq x y z
N MET A 1 -10.21 -13.81 3.97
CA MET A 1 -9.04 -14.69 4.17
C MET A 1 -7.74 -13.90 4.22
N GLN A 2 -7.23 -13.31 3.13
CA GLN A 2 -5.91 -12.62 3.18
C GLN A 2 -5.84 -11.44 4.17
N ALA A 3 -6.87 -10.58 4.25
CA ALA A 3 -6.90 -9.48 5.23
C ALA A 3 -6.89 -9.97 6.69
N LEU A 4 -7.60 -11.07 6.98
CA LEU A 4 -7.62 -11.68 8.31
C LEU A 4 -6.24 -12.23 8.67
N ASN A 5 -5.60 -12.98 7.76
CA ASN A 5 -4.25 -13.50 7.99
C ASN A 5 -3.25 -12.36 8.22
N LEU A 6 -3.35 -11.28 7.43
CA LEU A 6 -2.48 -10.12 7.58
C LEU A 6 -2.66 -9.45 8.96
N ALA A 7 -3.90 -9.32 9.43
CA ALA A 7 -4.21 -8.77 10.75
C ALA A 7 -3.73 -9.66 11.90
N MET A 8 -3.83 -10.99 11.75
CA MET A 8 -3.30 -11.94 12.76
C MET A 8 -1.78 -11.84 12.87
N VAL A 9 -1.08 -11.78 11.73
CA VAL A 9 0.38 -11.62 11.72
C VAL A 9 0.77 -10.26 12.27
N ASP A 10 0.05 -9.19 11.93
CA ASP A 10 0.27 -7.84 12.47
C ASP A 10 0.24 -7.80 14.00
N ALA A 11 -0.78 -8.43 14.61
CA ALA A 11 -0.92 -8.52 16.06
C ALA A 11 0.23 -9.29 16.73
N TRP A 12 0.86 -10.22 16.01
CA TRP A 12 1.99 -10.99 16.51
C TRP A 12 3.35 -10.29 16.32
N LEU A 13 3.53 -9.52 15.24
CA LEU A 13 4.76 -8.75 15.00
C LEU A 13 4.92 -7.58 15.97
N THR A 14 3.82 -6.93 16.33
CA THR A 14 3.79 -5.76 17.22
C THR A 14 4.57 -6.00 18.53
N PRO A 15 4.30 -7.04 19.34
CA PRO A 15 5.07 -7.29 20.56
C PRO A 15 6.55 -7.62 20.30
N LEU A 16 6.89 -8.27 19.18
CA LEU A 16 8.30 -8.56 18.84
C LEU A 16 9.09 -7.28 18.56
N GLU A 17 8.46 -6.29 17.92
CA GLU A 17 9.06 -4.96 17.71
C GLU A 17 9.26 -4.22 19.04
N GLU A 18 8.28 -4.28 19.95
CA GLU A 18 8.42 -3.70 21.28
C GLU A 18 9.55 -4.33 22.09
N ASP A 19 9.66 -5.66 22.03
CA ASP A 19 10.75 -6.38 22.70
C ASP A 19 12.11 -6.05 22.06
N LEU A 20 12.17 -5.91 20.73
CA LEU A 20 13.35 -5.45 20.02
C LEU A 20 13.81 -4.07 20.50
N LEU A 21 12.88 -3.13 20.67
CA LEU A 21 13.19 -1.81 21.22
C LEU A 21 13.71 -1.90 22.67
N ARG A 22 13.07 -2.70 23.52
CA ARG A 22 13.53 -2.92 24.91
C ARG A 22 14.95 -3.48 24.95
N MET A 23 15.27 -4.43 24.07
CA MET A 23 16.62 -5.00 23.95
C MET A 23 17.64 -3.96 23.49
N LEU A 24 17.30 -3.16 22.49
CA LEU A 24 18.15 -2.06 22.03
C LEU A 24 18.47 -1.08 23.17
N ILE A 25 17.46 -0.67 23.94
CA ILE A 25 17.64 0.25 25.08
C ILE A 25 18.50 -0.38 26.17
N ARG A 26 18.26 -1.65 26.50
CA ARG A 26 18.98 -2.36 27.58
C ARG A 26 20.45 -2.58 27.25
N GLU A 27 20.75 -2.93 26.01
CA GLU A 27 22.09 -3.36 25.61
C GLU A 27 22.94 -2.23 25.02
N ASP A 28 22.33 -1.07 24.75
CA ASP A 28 22.94 0.10 24.09
C ASP A 28 23.68 -0.24 22.78
N ARG A 29 23.22 -1.31 22.13
CA ARG A 29 23.74 -1.83 20.85
C ARG A 29 22.61 -2.55 20.12
N THR A 30 22.71 -2.61 18.80
CA THR A 30 21.75 -3.34 17.98
C THR A 30 21.77 -4.84 18.32
N PRO A 31 20.66 -5.43 18.81
CA PRO A 31 20.53 -6.88 18.98
C PRO A 31 20.33 -7.51 17.60
N ALA A 32 21.45 -7.81 16.93
CA ALA A 32 21.46 -8.16 15.51
C ALA A 32 20.63 -9.41 15.16
N PRO A 33 20.67 -10.53 15.90
CA PRO A 33 19.84 -11.70 15.60
C PRO A 33 18.33 -11.39 15.63
N GLU A 34 17.88 -10.65 16.64
CA GLU A 34 16.48 -10.27 16.83
C GLU A 34 16.04 -9.25 15.78
N ALA A 35 16.88 -8.27 15.47
CA ALA A 35 16.64 -7.31 14.40
C ALA A 35 16.49 -7.99 13.03
N LEU A 36 17.35 -8.98 12.73
CA LEU A 36 17.25 -9.76 11.48
C LEU A 36 15.96 -10.59 11.42
N PHE A 37 15.58 -11.21 12.53
CA PHE A 37 14.34 -11.98 12.61
C PHE A 37 13.10 -11.11 12.42
N VAL A 38 13.01 -9.99 13.14
CA VAL A 38 11.93 -9.01 12.99
C VAL A 38 11.91 -8.42 11.58
N SER A 39 13.08 -8.16 10.98
CA SER A 39 13.18 -7.71 9.59
C SER A 39 12.55 -8.70 8.62
N ALA A 40 12.91 -9.97 8.70
CA ALA A 40 12.36 -11.00 7.79
C ALA A 40 10.83 -11.08 7.89
N LEU A 41 10.29 -11.07 9.10
CA LEU A 41 8.85 -11.09 9.33
C LEU A 41 8.15 -9.83 8.81
N SER A 42 8.74 -8.66 9.08
CA SER A 42 8.25 -7.36 8.61
C SER A 42 8.19 -7.32 7.08
N GLN A 43 9.23 -7.80 6.39
CA GLN A 43 9.27 -7.87 4.92
C GLN A 43 8.18 -8.78 4.36
N MET A 44 7.97 -9.97 4.97
CA MET A 44 6.89 -10.87 4.55
C MET A 44 5.52 -10.24 4.74
N TRP A 45 5.33 -9.51 5.84
CA TRP A 45 4.10 -8.76 6.09
C TRP A 45 3.89 -7.66 5.04
N ILE A 46 4.93 -6.87 4.73
CA ILE A 46 4.89 -5.79 3.72
C ILE A 46 4.52 -6.35 2.35
N PHE A 47 5.08 -7.50 1.95
CA PHE A 47 4.73 -8.16 0.70
C PHE A 47 3.28 -8.63 0.66
N ALA A 48 2.78 -9.20 1.76
CA ALA A 48 1.38 -9.62 1.87
C ALA A 48 0.42 -8.41 1.85
N ALA A 49 0.77 -7.31 2.52
CA ALA A 49 0.01 -6.06 2.51
C ALA A 49 -0.06 -5.46 1.10
N TYR A 50 1.08 -5.43 0.38
CA TYR A 50 1.15 -4.99 -1.00
C TYR A 50 0.23 -5.82 -1.90
N GLU A 51 0.31 -7.15 -1.83
CA GLU A 51 -0.51 -8.04 -2.67
C GLU A 51 -2.00 -7.92 -2.38
N LEU A 52 -2.37 -7.77 -1.10
CA LEU A 52 -3.76 -7.52 -0.70
C LEU A 52 -4.29 -6.23 -1.32
N LEU A 53 -3.57 -5.12 -1.17
CA LEU A 53 -3.99 -3.81 -1.67
C LEU A 53 -3.96 -3.76 -3.20
N ARG A 54 -2.96 -4.35 -3.84
CA ARG A 54 -2.87 -4.50 -5.30
C ARG A 54 -4.07 -5.25 -5.86
N ALA A 55 -4.41 -6.39 -5.26
CA ALA A 55 -5.53 -7.22 -5.70
C ALA A 55 -6.88 -6.53 -5.43
N TRP A 56 -7.01 -5.75 -4.36
CA TRP A 56 -8.20 -4.92 -4.13
C TRP A 56 -8.31 -3.81 -5.19
N ARG A 57 -7.25 -3.02 -5.42
CA ARG A 57 -7.23 -1.92 -6.41
C ARG A 57 -7.52 -2.40 -7.82
N GLN A 58 -6.92 -3.51 -8.25
CA GLN A 58 -7.20 -4.10 -9.57
C GLN A 58 -8.69 -4.37 -9.76
N ARG A 59 -9.34 -4.93 -8.73
CA ARG A 59 -10.76 -5.29 -8.80
C ARG A 59 -11.66 -4.06 -8.80
N ALA A 60 -11.34 -3.05 -8.01
CA ALA A 60 -12.02 -1.76 -8.02
C ALA A 60 -11.95 -1.11 -9.42
N LEU A 61 -10.76 -1.07 -10.03
CA LEU A 61 -10.57 -0.56 -11.39
C LEU A 61 -11.34 -1.37 -12.44
N ASP A 62 -11.38 -2.70 -12.31
CA ASP A 62 -12.14 -3.57 -13.20
C ASP A 62 -13.65 -3.30 -13.09
N MET A 63 -14.19 -3.11 -11.88
CA MET A 63 -15.61 -2.79 -11.68
C MET A 63 -15.96 -1.43 -12.28
N ARG A 64 -15.13 -0.41 -12.04
CA ARG A 64 -15.29 0.91 -12.65
C ARG A 64 -15.30 0.84 -14.18
N LYS A 65 -14.36 0.09 -14.77
CA LYS A 65 -14.30 -0.11 -16.23
C LYS A 65 -15.53 -0.82 -16.76
N LEU A 66 -16.00 -1.87 -16.08
CA LEU A 66 -17.20 -2.60 -16.49
C LEU A 66 -18.46 -1.74 -16.40
N GLN A 67 -18.58 -0.88 -15.37
CA GLN A 67 -19.70 0.05 -15.27
C GLN A 67 -19.69 1.03 -16.45
N ARG A 68 -18.56 1.70 -16.71
CA ARG A 68 -18.42 2.68 -17.79
C ARG A 68 -18.76 2.12 -19.17
N ASN A 69 -18.43 0.84 -19.40
CA ASN A 69 -18.65 0.19 -20.69
C ASN A 69 -19.97 -0.62 -20.75
N GLY A 70 -20.83 -0.54 -19.73
CA GLY A 70 -22.08 -1.32 -19.66
C GLY A 70 -21.90 -2.83 -19.52
N GLY A 71 -20.69 -3.29 -19.20
CA GLY A 71 -20.29 -4.71 -19.19
C GLY A 71 -20.70 -5.49 -17.93
N LEU A 72 -21.25 -4.84 -16.90
CA LEU A 72 -21.61 -5.51 -15.64
C LEU A 72 -22.62 -6.65 -15.83
N ARG A 73 -23.70 -6.43 -16.60
CA ARG A 73 -24.74 -7.47 -16.83
C ARG A 73 -24.18 -8.69 -17.55
N ALA A 74 -23.34 -8.48 -18.57
CA ALA A 74 -22.68 -9.56 -19.29
C ALA A 74 -21.72 -10.34 -18.37
N LYS A 75 -20.95 -9.63 -17.54
CA LYS A 75 -20.06 -10.27 -16.55
C LYS A 75 -20.85 -11.07 -15.51
N LEU A 76 -21.98 -10.55 -15.03
CA LEU A 76 -22.86 -11.23 -14.09
C LEU A 76 -23.42 -12.54 -14.68
N ALA A 77 -23.92 -12.50 -15.92
CA ALA A 77 -24.39 -13.69 -16.62
C ALA A 77 -23.28 -14.75 -16.76
N ALA A 78 -22.06 -14.33 -17.11
CA ALA A 78 -20.92 -15.24 -17.21
C ALA A 78 -20.52 -15.87 -15.86
N LEU A 79 -20.63 -15.12 -14.75
CA LEU A 79 -20.34 -15.63 -13.40
C LEU A 79 -21.40 -16.60 -12.88
N ARG A 80 -22.66 -16.42 -13.27
CA ARG A 80 -23.79 -17.29 -12.91
C ARG A 80 -23.89 -18.55 -13.78
N LYS A 81 -23.16 -18.62 -14.90
CA LYS A 81 -23.13 -19.81 -15.74
C LYS A 81 -22.66 -21.02 -14.94
N ASP A 82 -23.46 -22.08 -14.96
CA ASP A 82 -23.15 -23.33 -14.28
C ASP A 82 -21.81 -23.89 -14.77
N CYS A 83 -21.01 -24.35 -13.82
CA CYS A 83 -19.71 -24.99 -14.05
C CYS A 83 -19.66 -26.41 -13.50
N GLY A 84 -20.80 -27.00 -13.11
CA GLY A 84 -20.89 -28.38 -12.63
C GLY A 84 -20.44 -28.59 -11.18
N PHE A 85 -20.13 -27.51 -10.45
CA PHE A 85 -19.77 -27.53 -9.04
C PHE A 85 -20.00 -26.17 -8.37
N VAL A 86 -20.07 -26.15 -7.03
CA VAL A 86 -20.22 -24.90 -6.27
C VAL A 86 -18.91 -24.11 -6.26
N HIS A 87 -18.87 -23.01 -7.00
CA HIS A 87 -17.73 -22.11 -7.02
C HIS A 87 -17.98 -20.88 -6.12
N ALA A 88 -17.62 -20.97 -4.84
CA ALA A 88 -17.84 -19.88 -3.85
C ALA A 88 -17.31 -18.51 -4.32
N GLY A 89 -16.12 -18.49 -4.93
CA GLY A 89 -15.55 -17.27 -5.52
C GLY A 89 -16.46 -16.60 -6.56
N ARG A 90 -17.05 -17.36 -7.50
CA ARG A 90 -17.96 -16.82 -8.51
C ARG A 90 -19.23 -16.26 -7.88
N ARG A 91 -19.79 -16.95 -6.88
CA ARG A 91 -20.98 -16.50 -6.14
C ARG A 91 -20.74 -15.16 -5.43
N ILE A 92 -19.61 -15.01 -4.74
CA ILE A 92 -19.22 -13.74 -4.09
C ILE A 92 -19.08 -12.63 -5.14
N ARG A 93 -18.46 -12.91 -6.30
CA ARG A 93 -18.33 -11.92 -7.38
C ARG A 93 -19.66 -11.52 -8.00
N ALA A 94 -20.55 -12.48 -8.22
CA ALA A 94 -21.88 -12.21 -8.75
C ALA A 94 -22.65 -11.28 -7.80
N SER A 95 -22.66 -11.61 -6.50
CA SER A 95 -23.30 -10.78 -5.47
C SER A 95 -22.71 -9.36 -5.39
N GLN A 96 -21.40 -9.20 -5.55
CA GLN A 96 -20.77 -7.88 -5.61
C GLN A 96 -21.23 -7.06 -6.82
N ILE A 97 -21.36 -7.68 -8.00
CA ILE A 97 -21.85 -7.00 -9.21
C ILE A 97 -23.34 -6.68 -9.11
N GLU A 98 -24.14 -7.59 -8.57
CA GLU A 98 -25.57 -7.37 -8.28
C GLU A 98 -25.74 -6.14 -7.39
N ARG A 99 -24.98 -6.05 -6.30
CA ARG A 99 -25.02 -4.90 -5.41
C ARG A 99 -24.70 -3.59 -6.13
N ILE A 100 -23.72 -3.56 -7.04
CA ILE A 100 -23.41 -2.37 -7.85
C ILE A 100 -24.55 -2.01 -8.81
N LEU A 101 -25.22 -3.00 -9.39
CA LEU A 101 -26.37 -2.78 -10.28
C LEU A 101 -27.59 -2.24 -9.51
N ASP A 102 -27.78 -2.70 -8.27
CA ASP A 102 -28.89 -2.30 -7.39
C ASP A 102 -28.61 -0.95 -6.71
N GLU A 103 -27.35 -0.64 -6.40
CA GLU A 103 -26.89 0.58 -5.74
C GLU A 103 -25.78 1.27 -6.57
N PRO A 104 -26.13 2.07 -7.60
CA PRO A 104 -25.14 2.69 -8.48
C PRO A 104 -24.11 3.60 -7.78
N GLY A 105 -24.48 4.20 -6.64
CA GLY A 105 -23.59 5.04 -5.82
C GLY A 105 -22.37 4.30 -5.24
N ILE A 106 -22.36 2.96 -5.27
CA ILE A 106 -21.16 2.18 -4.92
C ILE A 106 -19.98 2.52 -5.82
N ILE A 107 -20.23 2.90 -7.08
CA ILE A 107 -19.14 3.25 -8.00
C ILE A 107 -18.44 4.53 -7.57
N ASP A 108 -19.18 5.51 -7.05
CA ASP A 108 -18.61 6.75 -6.52
C ASP A 108 -17.74 6.45 -5.29
N VAL A 109 -18.22 5.58 -4.39
CA VAL A 109 -17.43 5.09 -3.24
C VAL A 109 -16.16 4.37 -3.70
N ILE A 110 -16.23 3.54 -4.74
CA ILE A 110 -15.07 2.87 -5.31
C ILE A 110 -14.06 3.89 -5.86
N ASP A 111 -14.53 4.94 -6.52
CA ASP A 111 -13.66 5.99 -7.05
C ASP A 111 -12.98 6.78 -5.91
N ASP A 112 -13.70 7.11 -4.86
CA ASP A 112 -13.15 7.77 -3.66
C ASP A 112 -12.11 6.90 -2.95
N ASP A 113 -12.40 5.60 -2.75
CA ASP A 113 -11.45 4.67 -2.13
C ASP A 113 -10.22 4.43 -3.02
N LEU A 114 -10.37 4.47 -4.35
CA LEU A 114 -9.23 4.42 -5.28
C LEU A 114 -8.32 5.65 -5.14
N LYS A 115 -8.88 6.83 -4.86
CA LYS A 115 -8.09 8.05 -4.55
C LYS A 115 -7.40 7.94 -3.20
N ARG A 116 -8.14 7.59 -2.13
CA ARG A 116 -7.60 7.38 -0.77
C ARG A 116 -6.42 6.41 -0.74
N THR A 117 -6.52 5.34 -1.51
CA THR A 117 -5.47 4.30 -1.55
C THR A 117 -4.31 4.61 -2.47
N HIS A 118 -4.35 5.67 -3.30
CA HIS A 118 -3.33 5.92 -4.33
C HIS A 118 -1.93 6.16 -3.73
N MET A 119 -1.79 7.15 -2.84
CA MET A 119 -0.49 7.48 -2.26
C MET A 119 0.05 6.36 -1.34
N PRO A 120 -0.75 5.78 -0.43
CA PRO A 120 -0.30 4.65 0.40
C PRO A 120 0.12 3.44 -0.44
N PHE A 121 -0.64 3.11 -1.50
CA PHE A 121 -0.29 2.02 -2.40
C PHE A 121 1.04 2.27 -3.13
N ALA A 122 1.26 3.50 -3.59
CA ALA A 122 2.48 3.82 -4.32
C ALA A 122 3.73 3.78 -3.42
N ARG A 123 3.64 4.28 -2.18
CA ARG A 123 4.70 4.14 -1.17
C ARG A 123 4.98 2.67 -0.86
N LEU A 124 3.93 1.89 -0.62
CA LEU A 124 4.03 0.46 -0.38
C LEU A 124 4.67 -0.29 -1.56
N ALA A 125 4.33 0.07 -2.79
CA ALA A 125 4.94 -0.48 -3.99
C ALA A 125 6.44 -0.14 -4.10
N ALA A 126 6.84 1.09 -3.74
CA ALA A 126 8.23 1.52 -3.75
C ALA A 126 9.08 0.70 -2.76
N ILE A 127 8.62 0.58 -1.51
CA ILE A 127 9.29 -0.19 -0.47
C ILE A 127 9.40 -1.66 -0.88
N ARG A 128 8.30 -2.25 -1.40
CA ARG A 128 8.29 -3.64 -1.85
C ARG A 128 9.34 -3.91 -2.93
N VAL A 129 9.56 -2.96 -3.85
CA VAL A 129 10.61 -3.10 -4.89
C VAL A 129 12.00 -2.98 -4.27
N SER A 130 12.21 -2.00 -3.39
CA SER A 130 13.49 -1.83 -2.67
C SER A 130 13.87 -3.09 -1.89
N LEU A 131 12.95 -3.64 -1.10
CA LEU A 131 13.16 -4.85 -0.31
C LEU A 131 13.39 -6.10 -1.16
N ALA A 132 12.65 -6.27 -2.26
CA ALA A 132 12.70 -7.51 -3.06
C ALA A 132 13.87 -7.55 -4.04
N LYS A 133 14.38 -6.40 -4.47
CA LYS A 133 15.36 -6.32 -5.56
C LYS A 133 16.63 -5.55 -5.21
N HIS A 134 16.64 -4.81 -4.10
CA HIS A 134 17.67 -3.82 -3.80
C HIS A 134 17.83 -2.77 -4.93
N GLU A 135 16.74 -2.54 -5.70
CA GLU A 135 16.69 -1.61 -6.83
C GLU A 135 15.79 -0.40 -6.52
N VAL A 136 16.05 0.73 -7.19
CA VAL A 136 15.15 1.87 -7.18
C VAL A 136 13.93 1.57 -8.08
N PRO A 137 12.69 1.82 -7.61
CA PRO A 137 11.48 1.67 -8.42
C PRO A 137 11.59 2.38 -9.78
N ARG A 138 11.16 1.70 -10.84
CA ARG A 138 11.13 2.19 -12.23
C ARG A 138 12.51 2.43 -12.88
N LYS A 139 13.63 2.09 -12.23
CA LYS A 139 14.98 2.09 -12.84
C LYS A 139 15.60 0.68 -12.77
N LYS A 140 15.54 -0.07 -13.88
CA LYS A 140 16.16 -1.42 -13.97
C LYS A 140 17.67 -1.33 -13.76
N ASN A 141 18.26 -2.30 -13.05
CA ASN A 141 19.71 -2.38 -12.77
C ASN A 141 20.27 -1.19 -11.96
N SER A 142 19.42 -0.48 -11.21
CA SER A 142 19.88 0.53 -10.25
C SER A 142 20.10 -0.12 -8.89
N ILE A 143 21.09 0.34 -8.13
CA ILE A 143 21.28 -0.06 -6.73
C ILE A 143 20.60 1.02 -5.88
N ALA A 144 19.71 0.64 -4.97
CA ALA A 144 19.15 1.57 -3.98
C ALA A 144 20.28 2.18 -3.14
N LEU A 145 20.13 3.41 -2.66
CA LEU A 145 21.10 4.10 -1.80
C LEU A 145 21.36 3.30 -0.52
N ASN A 146 20.30 2.81 0.13
CA ASN A 146 20.38 1.99 1.34
C ASN A 146 19.46 0.75 1.26
N PRO A 147 19.80 -0.26 0.44
CA PRO A 147 18.97 -1.44 0.28
C PRO A 147 18.98 -2.27 1.57
N GLY A 148 17.81 -2.56 2.12
CA GLY A 148 17.68 -3.29 3.38
C GLY A 148 18.04 -2.46 4.62
N TYR A 149 18.07 -1.12 4.52
CA TYR A 149 18.11 -0.25 5.70
C TYR A 149 16.92 -0.61 6.61
N GLY A 150 17.23 -1.11 7.79
CA GLY A 150 16.26 -1.53 8.80
C GLY A 150 16.70 -1.00 10.15
N ARG A 151 16.65 0.32 10.32
CA ARG A 151 16.97 0.93 11.61
C ARG A 151 15.83 0.67 12.57
N ILE A 152 16.15 0.21 13.77
CA ILE A 152 15.14 0.04 14.82
C ILE A 152 14.61 1.44 15.17
N ASN A 153 13.32 1.65 14.91
CA ASN A 153 12.60 2.86 15.24
C ASN A 153 12.57 3.03 16.76
N ARG A 154 12.96 4.19 17.27
CA ARG A 154 13.13 4.42 18.71
C ARG A 154 11.81 4.64 19.47
N GLU A 155 10.71 4.81 18.75
CA GLU A 155 9.39 5.04 19.35
C GLU A 155 8.61 3.73 19.47
N CYS A 156 8.70 2.86 18.48
CA CYS A 156 7.86 1.66 18.39
C CYS A 156 8.61 0.35 18.14
N GLY A 157 9.91 0.39 17.86
CA GLY A 157 10.75 -0.80 17.63
C GLY A 157 10.59 -1.47 16.26
N ALA A 158 9.67 -1.00 15.43
CA ALA A 158 9.57 -1.41 14.04
C ALA A 158 10.83 -1.01 13.26
N LEU A 159 11.10 -1.66 12.13
CA LEU A 159 12.25 -1.31 11.31
C LEU A 159 11.88 -0.23 10.29
N ASP A 160 12.55 0.92 10.38
CA ASP A 160 12.46 2.01 9.42
C ASP A 160 13.19 1.63 8.12
N ASN A 161 12.46 1.71 7.01
CA ASN A 161 12.96 1.45 5.66
C ASN A 161 12.99 2.76 4.87
N GLU A 162 14.05 2.98 4.10
CA GLU A 162 14.14 4.14 3.23
C GLU A 162 13.17 4.00 2.04
N ILE A 163 12.36 5.04 1.77
CA ILE A 163 11.61 5.15 0.53
C ILE A 163 12.45 5.90 -0.49
N GLU A 164 12.94 5.20 -1.50
CA GLU A 164 13.70 5.82 -2.58
C GLU A 164 12.90 5.86 -3.87
N VAL A 165 12.88 7.03 -4.51
CA VAL A 165 12.23 7.22 -5.81
C VAL A 165 13.05 8.17 -6.67
N GLY A 166 13.30 7.79 -7.92
CA GLY A 166 14.01 8.66 -8.87
C GLY A 166 15.50 8.90 -8.58
N GLY A 167 16.07 8.29 -7.54
CA GLY A 167 17.43 8.58 -7.06
C GLY A 167 17.47 9.58 -5.89
N SER A 168 16.33 9.84 -5.25
CA SER A 168 16.21 10.67 -4.05
C SER A 168 15.40 9.94 -2.98
N SER A 169 15.73 10.22 -1.72
CA SER A 169 14.95 9.75 -0.57
C SER A 169 13.67 10.58 -0.41
N LEU A 170 12.56 9.91 -0.15
CA LEU A 170 11.28 10.51 0.27
C LEU A 170 11.07 10.40 1.79
N GLY A 171 12.10 10.02 2.54
CA GLY A 171 12.05 9.72 3.97
C GLY A 171 11.95 8.23 4.27
N THR A 172 11.75 7.91 5.53
CA THR A 172 11.63 6.54 6.04
C THR A 172 10.17 6.17 6.27
N ILE A 173 9.91 4.87 6.25
CA ILE A 173 8.65 4.29 6.68
C ILE A 173 8.86 2.89 7.25
N ASN A 174 8.10 2.55 8.28
CA ASN A 174 8.10 1.23 8.88
C ASN A 174 6.76 0.51 8.71
N ARG A 175 6.75 -0.75 9.10
CA ARG A 175 5.59 -1.64 9.00
C ARG A 175 4.39 -1.14 9.82
N ARG A 176 4.61 -0.56 11.01
CA ARG A 176 3.52 -0.05 11.86
C ARG A 176 2.82 1.14 11.20
N GLU A 177 3.58 2.07 10.64
CA GLU A 177 3.02 3.22 9.89
C GLU A 177 2.21 2.75 8.68
N ILE A 178 2.66 1.71 7.97
CA ILE A 178 1.88 1.11 6.87
C ILE A 178 0.57 0.52 7.42
N ALA A 179 0.62 -0.23 8.51
CA ALA A 179 -0.55 -0.85 9.10
C ALA A 179 -1.57 0.18 9.61
N GLU A 180 -1.11 1.22 10.30
CA GLU A 180 -1.94 2.33 10.76
C GLU A 180 -2.53 3.12 9.59
N GLY A 181 -1.72 3.44 8.58
CA GLY A 181 -2.18 4.09 7.37
C GLY A 181 -3.26 3.28 6.65
N MET A 182 -3.12 1.95 6.59
CA MET A 182 -4.15 1.07 6.02
C MET A 182 -5.44 1.04 6.85
N ARG A 183 -5.35 1.08 8.18
CA ARG A 183 -6.54 1.14 9.07
C ARG A 183 -7.27 2.47 8.96
N ALA A 184 -6.55 3.56 8.73
CA ALA A 184 -7.11 4.89 8.61
C ALA A 184 -7.77 5.17 7.25
N LEU A 185 -7.56 4.32 6.22
CA LEU A 185 -8.08 4.53 4.87
C LEU A 185 -9.60 4.82 4.80
N PRO A 186 -10.49 4.11 5.53
CA PRO A 186 -11.93 4.37 5.44
C PRO A 186 -12.32 5.79 5.87
N ASP A 187 -11.58 6.34 6.83
CA ASP A 187 -11.83 7.66 7.43
C ASP A 187 -10.93 8.75 6.86
N ALA A 188 -9.97 8.37 6.01
CA ALA A 188 -9.05 9.30 5.38
C ALA A 188 -9.80 10.28 4.47
N GLN A 189 -9.37 11.54 4.50
CA GLN A 189 -9.81 12.54 3.54
C GLN A 189 -9.52 12.05 2.11
N ILE A 190 -10.49 12.23 1.22
CA ILE A 190 -10.34 11.90 -0.19
C ILE A 190 -9.37 12.93 -0.81
N PRO A 191 -8.21 12.51 -1.33
CA PRO A 191 -7.27 13.44 -1.95
C PRO A 191 -7.88 14.09 -3.20
N SER A 192 -7.55 15.35 -3.42
CA SER A 192 -7.89 16.07 -4.66
C SER A 192 -7.04 15.56 -5.84
N ASP A 193 -7.49 15.82 -7.07
CA ASP A 193 -6.74 15.41 -8.25
C ASP A 193 -5.38 16.14 -8.33
N ASP A 194 -5.32 17.42 -7.92
CA ASP A 194 -4.08 18.19 -7.84
C ASP A 194 -3.07 17.58 -6.85
N GLU A 195 -3.55 17.10 -5.70
CA GLU A 195 -2.70 16.42 -4.71
C GLU A 195 -2.13 15.10 -5.27
N LEU A 196 -2.94 14.34 -6.00
CA LEU A 196 -2.52 13.10 -6.65
C LEU A 196 -1.49 13.36 -7.76
N GLU A 197 -1.70 14.40 -8.56
CA GLU A 197 -0.76 14.80 -9.63
C GLU A 197 0.58 15.29 -9.08
N ALA A 198 0.55 16.13 -8.03
CA ALA A 198 1.75 16.60 -7.35
C ALA A 198 2.55 15.43 -6.76
N PHE A 199 1.86 14.47 -6.14
CA PHE A 199 2.49 13.25 -5.62
C PHE A 199 3.08 12.38 -6.74
N ASP A 200 2.39 12.21 -7.86
CA ASP A 200 2.90 11.46 -9.00
C ASP A 200 4.12 12.14 -9.65
N ALA A 201 4.17 13.47 -9.67
CA ALA A 201 5.35 14.23 -10.11
C ALA A 201 6.54 14.00 -9.18
N LEU A 202 6.32 14.03 -7.86
CA LEU A 202 7.33 13.67 -6.85
C LEU A 202 7.86 12.25 -7.09
N LEU A 203 6.97 11.29 -7.36
CA LEU A 203 7.35 9.91 -7.68
C LEU A 203 8.09 9.74 -9.02
N ARG A 204 8.09 10.75 -9.89
CA ARG A 204 8.90 10.76 -11.12
C ARG A 204 10.27 11.41 -10.91
N GLY A 205 10.57 11.89 -9.71
CA GLY A 205 11.78 12.68 -9.43
C GLY A 205 11.74 14.07 -10.07
N GLN A 206 10.54 14.57 -10.42
CA GLN A 206 10.36 15.93 -10.92
C GLN A 206 10.27 16.86 -9.71
N SER A 207 11.17 17.84 -9.61
CA SER A 207 11.04 18.88 -8.59
C SER A 207 9.75 19.66 -8.85
N VAL A 208 8.82 19.64 -7.91
CA VAL A 208 7.70 20.59 -7.90
C VAL A 208 8.32 21.96 -7.61
N ARG A 209 8.44 22.81 -8.63
CA ARG A 209 8.79 24.22 -8.38
C ARG A 209 7.67 24.80 -7.52
N PRO A 210 7.96 25.42 -6.36
CA PRO A 210 6.94 26.20 -5.68
C PRO A 210 6.44 27.28 -6.65
N ALA A 211 5.12 27.45 -6.73
CA ALA A 211 4.51 28.53 -7.49
C ALA A 211 5.20 29.84 -7.08
N ALA A 212 5.75 30.56 -8.06
CA ALA A 212 6.46 31.80 -7.81
C ALA A 212 5.54 32.72 -6.99
N ALA A 213 5.99 33.08 -5.78
CA ALA A 213 5.35 34.14 -5.02
C ALA A 213 5.30 35.38 -5.93
N ALA A 214 4.07 35.82 -6.23
CA ALA A 214 3.86 37.04 -6.97
C ALA A 214 4.53 38.19 -6.20
N THR A 215 5.70 38.61 -6.68
CA THR A 215 6.32 39.86 -6.25
C THR A 215 5.41 40.99 -6.69
N SER A 216 4.68 41.57 -5.74
CA SER A 216 4.01 42.86 -5.94
C SER A 216 5.07 43.92 -6.29
N PRO A 217 4.88 44.71 -7.35
CA PRO A 217 5.70 45.89 -7.58
C PRO A 217 5.26 46.98 -6.58
N GLY A 218 6.26 47.59 -5.92
CA GLY A 218 6.09 48.76 -5.07
C GLY A 218 5.92 50.05 -5.86
#